data_AF-A0A821M5D3-F1
#
_entry.id   AF-A0A821M5D3-F1
#
_cell.length_a   1.000
_cell.length_b   1.000
_cell.length_c   1.000
_cell.angle_alpha   90.00
_cell.angle_beta   90.00
_cell.angle_gamma   90.00
#
_symmetry.space_group_name_H-M   'P 1'
#
loop_
_entity.id
_entity.type
_entity.pdbx_description
1 polymer ?
#
loop_
_entity_poly.entity_id
_entity_poly.type
_entity_poly.pdbx_seq_one_letter_code
_entity_poly.pdbx_strand_id
1 'polypeptide(L)'
;MKARLPQAKVLRIMEMIKSLLNRRKCKKRELLVILGHMSFASRVVIPGRAFVHYLFNLTPYVRSLESHITINRQAQLELIMWYRHLSEWNG
;
A
#
# COMPACT_ATOMS: atom_id res chain seq x y z
N MET A 1 4.91 24.83 5.51
CA MET A 1 3.60 24.14 5.42
C MET A 1 3.81 22.69 5.83
N LYS A 2 3.32 22.23 7.00
CA LYS A 2 3.41 20.82 7.39
C LYS A 2 2.30 20.07 6.67
N ALA A 3 2.63 19.37 5.59
CA ALA A 3 1.68 18.44 5.00
C ALA A 3 1.41 17.34 6.03
N ARG A 4 0.15 17.04 6.31
CA ARG A 4 -0.28 15.95 7.19
C ARG A 4 -1.33 15.13 6.44
N LEU A 5 -1.24 13.82 6.52
CA LEU A 5 -2.34 12.95 6.13
C LEU A 5 -3.49 13.09 7.14
N PRO A 6 -4.73 13.33 6.72
CA PRO A 6 -5.89 13.25 7.61
C PRO A 6 -5.97 11.87 8.27
N GLN A 7 -6.27 11.81 9.57
CA GLN A 7 -6.33 10.55 10.34
C GLN A 7 -7.26 9.51 9.69
N ALA A 8 -8.40 9.94 9.16
CA ALA A 8 -9.33 9.06 8.44
C ALA A 8 -8.69 8.39 7.20
N LYS A 9 -7.77 9.07 6.51
CA LYS A 9 -7.03 8.47 5.39
C LYS A 9 -6.01 7.45 5.89
N VAL A 10 -5.33 7.73 7.00
CA VAL A 10 -4.37 6.79 7.62
C VAL A 10 -5.09 5.49 8.01
N LEU A 11 -6.20 5.61 8.74
CA LEU A 11 -7.01 4.46 9.17
C LEU A 11 -7.47 3.62 7.98
N ARG A 12 -8.02 4.28 6.94
CA ARG A 12 -8.46 3.59 5.72
C ARG A 12 -7.32 2.83 5.03
N ILE A 13 -6.13 3.42 4.95
CA ILE A 13 -4.96 2.75 4.35
C ILE A 13 -4.55 1.55 5.20
N MET A 14 -4.51 1.70 6.52
CA MET A 14 -4.18 0.62 7.45
C MET A 14 -5.18 -0.55 7.38
N GLU A 15 -6.48 -0.27 7.25
CA GLU A 15 -7.52 -1.30 7.08
C GLU A 15 -7.36 -2.07 5.76
N MET A 16 -7.09 -1.36 4.65
CA MET A 16 -6.82 -2.01 3.37
C MET A 16 -5.56 -2.89 3.44
N ILE A 17 -4.49 -2.41 4.08
CA ILE A 17 -3.27 -3.21 4.26
C ILE A 17 -3.57 -4.47 5.07
N LYS A 18 -4.27 -4.35 6.22
CA LYS A 18 -4.68 -5.51 7.02
C LYS A 18 -5.48 -6.52 6.20
N SER A 19 -6.45 -6.03 5.44
CA SER A 19 -7.28 -6.86 4.56
C SER A 19 -6.45 -7.62 3.53
N LEU A 20 -5.46 -6.97 2.91
CA LEU A 20 -4.55 -7.63 1.97
C LEU A 20 -3.62 -8.63 2.65
N LEU A 21 -3.08 -8.31 3.84
CA LEU A 21 -2.20 -9.21 4.58
C LEU A 21 -2.91 -10.49 5.06
N ASN A 22 -4.22 -10.43 5.29
CA ASN A 22 -5.04 -11.60 5.65
C ASN A 22 -5.37 -12.51 4.46
N ARG A 23 -5.01 -12.14 3.23
CA ARG A 23 -5.35 -12.87 2.00
C ARG A 23 -4.08 -13.21 1.22
N ARG A 24 -3.97 -14.45 0.71
CA ARG A 24 -2.84 -14.83 -0.18
C ARG A 24 -2.94 -14.21 -1.59
N LYS A 25 -4.13 -13.78 -2.00
CA LYS A 25 -4.41 -13.23 -3.33
C LYS A 25 -5.28 -11.97 -3.22
N CYS A 26 -5.07 -11.03 -4.11
CA CYS A 26 -5.91 -9.84 -4.27
C CYS A 26 -6.16 -9.54 -5.74
N LYS A 27 -7.18 -8.75 -6.06
CA LYS A 27 -7.40 -8.28 -7.43
C LYS A 27 -6.38 -7.19 -7.78
N LYS A 28 -5.98 -7.12 -9.05
CA LYS A 28 -5.11 -6.04 -9.56
C LYS A 28 -5.67 -4.65 -9.21
N ARG A 29 -6.99 -4.47 -9.28
CA ARG A 29 -7.64 -3.22 -8.87
C ARG A 29 -7.38 -2.86 -7.40
N GLU A 30 -7.44 -3.82 -6.47
CA GLU A 30 -7.16 -3.57 -5.05
C GLU A 30 -5.70 -3.12 -4.85
N LEU A 31 -4.78 -3.76 -5.56
CA LEU A 31 -3.35 -3.41 -5.55
C LEU A 31 -3.09 -2.01 -6.13
N LEU A 32 -3.76 -1.64 -7.23
CA LEU A 32 -3.62 -0.29 -7.81
C LEU A 32 -4.20 0.79 -6.91
N VAL A 33 -5.33 0.51 -6.24
CA VAL A 33 -5.91 1.43 -5.25
C VAL A 33 -4.93 1.67 -4.12
N ILE A 34 -4.33 0.62 -3.55
CA ILE A 34 -3.39 0.79 -2.44
C ILE A 34 -2.12 1.52 -2.87
N LEU A 35 -1.61 1.23 -4.07
CA LEU A 35 -0.49 1.97 -4.67
C LEU A 35 -0.78 3.46 -4.83
N GLY A 36 -1.99 3.82 -5.28
CA GLY A 36 -2.41 5.22 -5.38
C GLY A 36 -2.45 5.92 -4.02
N HIS A 37 -2.98 5.24 -3.01
CA HIS A 37 -2.99 5.74 -1.64
C HIS A 37 -1.58 5.90 -1.04
N MET A 38 -0.71 4.92 -1.26
CA MET A 38 0.69 4.97 -0.82
C MET A 38 1.49 6.06 -1.56
N SER A 39 1.25 6.24 -2.86
CA SER A 39 1.87 7.30 -3.65
C SER A 39 1.46 8.70 -3.19
N PHE A 40 0.24 8.86 -2.67
CA PHE A 40 -0.18 10.09 -2.00
C PHE A 40 0.49 10.22 -0.63
N ALA A 41 0.50 9.16 0.17
CA ALA A 41 1.10 9.16 1.49
C ALA A 41 2.62 9.43 1.46
N SER A 42 3.34 8.91 0.46
CA SER A 42 4.78 9.10 0.30
C SER A 42 5.21 10.55 0.03
N ARG A 43 4.27 11.43 -0.34
CA ARG A 43 4.52 12.88 -0.47
C ARG A 43 4.61 13.59 0.89
N VAL A 44 4.10 12.94 1.94
CA VAL A 44 3.95 13.48 3.29
C VAL A 44 4.81 12.70 4.29
N VAL A 45 4.96 11.40 4.04
CA VAL A 45 5.69 10.44 4.86
C VAL A 45 7.09 10.29 4.27
N ILE A 46 8.08 10.91 4.91
CA ILE A 46 9.43 11.19 4.39
C ILE A 46 10.19 9.97 3.84
N PRO A 47 10.09 8.74 4.40
CA PRO A 47 10.80 7.61 3.79
C PRO A 47 10.06 6.99 2.58
N GLY A 48 8.86 7.48 2.21
CA GLY A 48 7.88 6.83 1.33
C GLY A 48 8.26 6.51 -0.14
N ARG A 49 9.31 7.08 -0.72
CA ARG A 49 9.61 6.88 -2.16
C ARG A 49 10.29 5.55 -2.49
N ALA A 50 11.02 4.94 -1.54
CA ALA A 50 11.66 3.64 -1.76
C ALA A 50 10.68 2.45 -1.64
N PHE A 51 9.42 2.69 -1.25
CA PHE A 51 8.52 1.65 -0.71
C PHE A 51 7.28 1.35 -1.55
N VAL A 52 7.27 1.69 -2.83
CA VAL A 52 6.20 1.29 -3.78
C VAL A 52 6.74 0.40 -4.91
N HIS A 53 8.04 0.09 -4.89
CA HIS A 53 8.71 -0.60 -5.99
C HIS A 53 8.24 -2.05 -6.14
N TYR A 54 8.06 -2.79 -5.04
CA TYR A 54 7.67 -4.20 -5.14
C TYR A 54 6.19 -4.37 -5.47
N LEU A 55 5.31 -3.52 -4.94
CA LEU A 55 3.90 -3.52 -5.32
C LEU A 55 3.72 -3.08 -6.78
N PHE A 56 4.50 -2.11 -7.28
CA PHE A 56 4.45 -1.68 -8.68
C PHE A 56 4.88 -2.80 -9.64
N ASN A 57 5.94 -3.54 -9.31
CA ASN A 57 6.44 -4.66 -10.12
C ASN A 57 5.46 -5.84 -10.23
N LEU A 58 4.46 -5.93 -9.34
CA LEU A 58 3.40 -6.94 -9.42
C LEU A 58 2.27 -6.56 -10.40
N THR A 59 2.14 -5.28 -10.78
CA THR A 59 1.04 -4.78 -11.61
C THR A 59 1.16 -5.00 -13.14
N PRO A 60 2.33 -4.98 -13.80
CA PRO A 60 2.41 -5.05 -15.27
C PRO A 60 2.10 -6.43 -15.85
N TYR A 61 2.24 -7.52 -15.08
CA TYR A 61 2.10 -8.89 -15.61
C TYR A 61 0.66 -9.35 -15.87
N VAL A 62 -0.36 -8.52 -15.60
CA VAL A 62 -1.75 -8.95 -15.73
C VAL A 62 -2.62 -8.04 -16.58
N ARG A 63 -3.26 -8.63 -17.59
CA ARG A 63 -4.02 -7.93 -18.64
C ARG A 63 -5.36 -7.35 -18.16
N SER A 64 -5.95 -7.87 -17.07
CA SER A 64 -7.26 -7.45 -16.56
C SER A 64 -7.16 -6.87 -15.14
N LEU A 65 -8.03 -5.91 -14.80
CA LEU A 65 -8.13 -5.36 -13.43
C LEU A 65 -8.73 -6.37 -12.42
N GLU A 66 -9.51 -7.33 -12.93
CA GLU A 66 -10.21 -8.36 -12.13
C GLU A 66 -9.37 -9.62 -11.91
N SER A 67 -8.19 -9.68 -12.52
CA SER A 67 -7.28 -10.81 -12.33
C SER A 67 -6.73 -10.85 -10.92
N HIS A 68 -6.58 -12.06 -10.39
CA HIS A 68 -5.96 -12.28 -9.09
C HIS A 68 -4.43 -12.25 -9.21
N ILE A 69 -3.81 -11.49 -8.31
CA ILE A 69 -2.37 -11.40 -8.10
C ILE A 69 -2.05 -12.05 -6.76
N THR A 70 -1.04 -12.92 -6.75
CA THR A 70 -0.49 -13.47 -5.50
C THR A 70 0.39 -12.44 -4.83
N ILE A 71 0.13 -12.16 -3.55
CA ILE A 71 1.02 -11.30 -2.76
C ILE A 71 2.24 -12.14 -2.37
N ASN A 72 3.37 -11.89 -3.01
CA ASN A 72 4.62 -12.56 -2.69
C ASN A 72 5.23 -12.02 -1.39
N ARG A 73 6.28 -12.69 -0.90
CA ARG A 73 6.94 -12.33 0.37
C ARG A 73 7.43 -10.88 0.38
N GLN A 74 7.98 -10.38 -0.73
CA GLN A 74 8.50 -9.02 -0.85
C GLN A 74 7.38 -7.99 -0.72
N ALA A 75 6.27 -8.18 -1.43
CA ALA A 75 5.10 -7.32 -1.32
C ALA A 75 4.46 -7.39 0.08
N GLN A 76 4.45 -8.56 0.71
CA GLN A 76 3.98 -8.71 2.08
C GLN A 76 4.84 -7.91 3.07
N LEU A 77 6.17 -7.96 2.93
CA LEU A 77 7.10 -7.17 3.77
C LEU A 77 6.91 -5.67 3.56
N GLU A 78 6.73 -5.22 2.31
CA GLU A 78 6.42 -3.82 1.98
C GLU A 78 5.11 -3.36 2.64
N LEU A 79 4.05 -4.18 2.56
CA LEU A 79 2.76 -3.93 3.23
C LEU A 79 2.89 -3.85 4.76
N ILE A 80 3.62 -4.78 5.39
CA ILE A 80 3.84 -4.78 6.85
C ILE A 80 4.60 -3.54 7.30
N MET A 81 5.64 -3.15 6.56
CA MET A 81 6.40 -1.94 6.85
C MET A 81 5.50 -0.71 6.80
N TRP A 82 4.71 -0.56 5.73
CA TRP A 82 3.75 0.54 5.61
C TRP A 82 2.75 0.57 6.77
N TYR A 83 2.23 -0.59 7.17
CA TYR A 83 1.31 -0.66 8.30
C TYR A 83 1.95 -0.15 9.59
N ARG A 84 3.17 -0.59 9.91
CA ARG A 84 3.90 -0.14 11.10
C ARG A 84 4.18 1.36 11.05
N HIS A 85 4.69 1.84 9.91
CA HIS A 85 5.04 3.24 9.76
C HIS A 85 3.81 4.15 9.85
N LEU A 86 2.68 3.75 9.27
CA LEU A 86 1.40 4.48 9.41
C LEU A 86 0.82 4.41 10.83
N SER A 87 1.07 3.32 11.56
CA SER A 87 0.62 3.18 12.96
C SER A 87 1.41 4.03 13.95
N GLU A 88 2.68 4.27 13.66
CA GLU A 88 3.58 5.13 14.45
C GLU A 88 3.53 6.59 14.02
N TRP A 89 2.89 6.88 12.88
CA TRP A 89 2.81 8.22 12.33
C TRP A 89 1.79 9.08 13.11
N ASN A 90 2.32 10.03 13.89
CA ASN A 90 1.55 10.94 14.75
C ASN A 90 1.17 12.29 14.11
N GLY A 91 1.35 12.47 12.80
CA GLY A 91 1.04 13.73 12.12
C GLY A 91 2.18 14.75 12.10
#